data_AF-A0A6N8JKV0-F1
#
_entry.id   AF-A0A6N8JKV0-F1
#
_cell.length_a   1.000
_cell.length_b   1.000
_cell.length_c   1.000
_cell.angle_alpha   90.00
_cell.angle_beta   90.00
_cell.angle_gamma   90.00
#
_symmetry.space_group_name_H-M   'P 1'
#
loop_
_entity.id
_entity.type
_entity.pdbx_description
1 polymer ?
#
loop_
_entity_poly.entity_id
_entity_poly.type
_entity_poly.pdbx_seq_one_letter_code
_entity_poly.pdbx_strand_id
1 'polypeptide(L)'
;MWDIFFSDEARLAAADPDGLYLFMLEDYPYLMTPDHVAAFTGTTGQEIRKLLGRGEMQGCRIGIRRLVPKLGLLNYLYKGRREKEGDANEEAPLRQAL
;
A
#
# COMPACT_ATOMS: atom_id res chain seq x y z
N MET A 1 -22.34 5.04 -15.32
CA MET A 1 -22.38 3.79 -14.52
C MET A 1 -21.31 2.78 -14.99
N TRP A 2 -20.28 3.20 -15.73
CA TRP A 2 -19.14 2.36 -16.12
C TRP A 2 -17.78 2.89 -15.59
N ASP A 3 -17.75 4.04 -14.91
CA ASP A 3 -16.52 4.71 -14.46
C ASP A 3 -15.91 4.16 -13.16
N ILE A 4 -16.62 3.27 -12.45
CA ILE A 4 -16.19 2.82 -11.10
C ILE A 4 -15.14 1.71 -11.18
N PHE A 5 -15.24 0.78 -12.14
CA PHE A 5 -14.29 -0.33 -12.30
C PHE A 5 -12.96 0.13 -12.91
N PHE A 6 -13.00 1.08 -13.85
CA PHE A 6 -11.78 1.68 -14.43
C PHE A 6 -10.96 2.45 -13.37
N SER A 7 -11.60 2.88 -12.27
CA SER A 7 -10.95 3.65 -11.22
C SER A 7 -10.13 2.79 -10.26
N ASP A 8 -10.61 1.61 -9.83
CA ASP A 8 -9.92 0.83 -8.81
C ASP A 8 -8.69 0.08 -9.36
N GLU A 9 -8.82 -0.52 -10.54
CA GLU A 9 -7.71 -1.22 -11.20
C GLU A 9 -6.57 -0.25 -11.55
N ALA A 10 -6.90 0.94 -12.08
CA ALA A 10 -5.93 1.99 -12.33
C ALA A 10 -5.25 2.47 -11.03
N ARG A 11 -5.99 2.55 -9.91
CA ARG A 11 -5.42 2.92 -8.61
C ARG A 11 -4.52 1.85 -8.04
N LEU A 12 -4.85 0.57 -8.23
CA LEU A 12 -3.98 -0.56 -7.85
C LEU A 12 -2.69 -0.53 -8.67
N ALA A 13 -2.78 -0.36 -9.99
CA ALA A 13 -1.62 -0.23 -10.86
C ALA A 13 -0.74 0.97 -10.47
N ALA A 14 -1.34 2.13 -10.20
CA ALA A 14 -0.60 3.31 -9.75
C ALA A 14 0.02 3.15 -8.34
N ALA A 15 -0.54 2.26 -7.51
CA ALA A 15 0.00 1.94 -6.19
C ALA A 15 1.14 0.91 -6.22
N ASP A 16 1.35 0.23 -7.36
CA ASP A 16 2.46 -0.69 -7.59
C ASP A 16 3.23 -0.30 -8.87
N PRO A 17 3.97 0.81 -8.85
CA PRO A 17 4.62 1.36 -10.04
C PRO A 17 5.63 0.40 -10.68
N ASP A 18 6.26 -0.46 -9.88
CA ASP A 18 7.24 -1.45 -10.34
C ASP A 18 6.57 -2.78 -10.76
N GLY A 19 5.27 -2.95 -10.51
CA GLY A 19 4.52 -4.18 -10.80
C GLY A 19 4.98 -5.41 -10.00
N LEU A 20 5.63 -5.21 -8.84
CA LEU A 20 6.27 -6.28 -8.07
C LEU A 20 5.31 -7.03 -7.15
N TYR A 21 4.25 -6.39 -6.67
CA TYR A 21 3.42 -6.94 -5.60
C TYR A 21 2.02 -7.32 -6.07
N LEU A 22 1.47 -6.63 -7.08
CA LEU A 22 0.11 -6.88 -7.53
C LEU A 22 -0.07 -8.30 -8.07
N PHE A 23 0.93 -8.83 -8.81
CA PHE A 23 0.93 -10.21 -9.29
C PHE A 23 1.01 -11.21 -8.13
N MET A 24 1.86 -10.96 -7.13
CA MET A 24 2.00 -11.85 -5.96
C MET A 24 0.75 -11.86 -5.07
N LEU A 25 -0.05 -10.80 -5.14
CA LEU A 25 -1.30 -10.67 -4.40
C LEU A 25 -2.49 -11.30 -5.12
N GLU A 26 -2.34 -11.87 -6.32
CA GLU A 26 -3.44 -12.42 -7.12
C GLU A 26 -4.23 -13.49 -6.34
N ASP A 27 -3.53 -14.41 -5.68
CA ASP A 27 -4.12 -15.49 -4.88
C ASP A 27 -4.81 -15.03 -3.58
N TYR A 28 -4.61 -13.76 -3.20
CA TYR A 28 -5.24 -13.19 -2.02
C TYR A 28 -6.55 -12.45 -2.38
N PRO A 29 -7.58 -12.51 -1.52
CA PRO A 29 -8.80 -11.72 -1.73
C PRO A 29 -8.47 -10.22 -1.69
N TYR A 30 -9.26 -9.39 -2.40
CA TYR A 30 -9.06 -7.94 -2.39
C TYR A 30 -9.08 -7.35 -0.97
N LEU A 31 -10.04 -7.79 -0.14
CA LEU A 31 -10.07 -7.50 1.28
C LEU A 31 -9.34 -8.61 2.05
N MET A 32 -8.10 -8.33 2.43
CA MET A 32 -7.25 -9.25 3.17
C MET A 32 -7.54 -9.17 4.68
N THR A 33 -7.42 -10.32 5.36
CA THR A 33 -7.39 -10.33 6.83
C THR A 33 -5.99 -9.95 7.31
N PRO A 34 -5.82 -9.55 8.59
CA PRO A 34 -4.48 -9.31 9.13
C PRO A 34 -3.55 -10.51 9.01
N ASP A 35 -4.10 -11.73 9.01
CA ASP A 35 -3.31 -12.96 8.92
C ASP A 35 -2.90 -13.25 7.45
N HIS A 36 -3.72 -12.88 6.46
CA HIS A 36 -3.30 -12.88 5.05
C HIS A 36 -2.15 -11.90 4.81
N VAL A 37 -2.26 -10.68 5.35
CA VAL A 37 -1.20 -9.67 5.20
C VAL A 37 0.08 -10.15 5.88
N ALA A 38 -0.03 -10.69 7.08
CA ALA A 38 1.11 -11.26 7.82
C ALA A 38 1.82 -12.37 7.04
N ALA A 39 1.06 -13.29 6.42
CA ALA A 39 1.61 -14.34 5.57
C ALA A 39 2.37 -13.76 4.35
N PHE A 40 1.82 -12.71 3.73
CA PHE A 40 2.45 -12.04 2.60
C PHE A 40 3.73 -11.28 2.98
N THR A 41 3.71 -10.52 4.09
CA THR A 41 4.83 -9.66 4.51
C THR A 41 5.87 -10.40 5.35
N GLY A 42 5.65 -11.68 5.68
CA GLY A 42 6.53 -12.44 6.57
C GLY A 42 6.53 -11.91 8.01
N THR A 43 5.45 -11.25 8.44
CA THR A 43 5.31 -10.67 9.79
C THR A 43 4.27 -11.44 10.61
N THR A 44 3.98 -10.98 11.83
CA THR A 44 2.90 -11.57 12.64
C THR A 44 1.58 -10.84 12.44
N GLY A 45 0.45 -11.54 12.58
CA GLY A 45 -0.87 -10.89 12.56
C GLY A 45 -1.06 -9.88 13.69
N GLN A 46 -0.36 -10.02 14.82
CA GLN A 46 -0.39 -9.04 15.91
C GLN A 46 0.23 -7.71 15.48
N GLU A 47 1.36 -7.76 14.78
CA GLU A 47 2.03 -6.60 14.22
C GLU A 47 1.14 -5.88 13.22
N ILE A 48 0.47 -6.61 12.30
CA ILE A 48 -0.49 -6.00 11.37
C ILE A 48 -1.63 -5.30 12.12
N ARG A 49 -2.21 -5.93 13.15
CA ARG A 49 -3.26 -5.31 13.97
C ARG A 49 -2.78 -4.05 14.71
N LYS A 50 -1.49 -3.98 15.05
CA LYS A 50 -0.84 -2.83 15.67
C LYS A 50 -0.67 -1.68 14.66
N LEU A 51 -0.17 -1.97 13.46
CA LEU A 51 -0.07 -1.00 12.36
C LEU A 51 -1.44 -0.38 12.03
N LEU A 52 -2.46 -1.23 11.92
CA LEU A 52 -3.85 -0.79 11.72
C LEU A 52 -4.40 0.01 12.90
N GLY A 53 -3.99 -0.31 14.13
CA GLY A 53 -4.43 0.41 15.33
C GLY A 53 -3.82 1.80 15.47
N ARG A 54 -2.61 1.98 14.94
CA ARG A 54 -1.87 3.24 14.95
C ARG A 54 -2.16 4.13 13.73
N GLY A 55 -2.86 3.61 12.73
CA GLY A 55 -3.09 4.31 11.46
C GLY A 55 -1.86 4.35 10.55
N GLU A 56 -0.82 3.57 10.85
CA GLU A 56 0.38 3.47 10.01
C GLU A 56 0.08 2.75 8.69
N MET A 57 -0.86 1.80 8.73
CA MET A 57 -1.42 1.12 7.56
C MET A 57 -2.92 1.41 7.46
N GLN A 58 -3.39 1.74 6.26
CA GLN A 58 -4.81 1.96 6.03
C GLN A 58 -5.55 0.63 5.93
N GLY A 59 -6.64 0.50 6.66
CA GLY A 59 -7.58 -0.62 6.55
C GLY A 59 -9.02 -0.14 6.65
N CYS A 60 -9.95 -1.09 6.53
CA CYS A 60 -11.37 -0.86 6.73
C CYS A 60 -11.90 -1.75 7.87
N ARG A 61 -12.96 -1.28 8.54
CA ARG A 61 -13.68 -2.07 9.54
C ARG A 61 -15.04 -2.45 8.97
N ILE A 62 -15.29 -3.74 8.85
CA ILE A 62 -16.59 -4.28 8.42
C ILE A 62 -17.11 -5.14 9.58
N GLY A 63 -18.17 -4.66 10.24
CA GLY A 63 -18.63 -5.22 11.51
C GLY A 63 -17.53 -5.21 12.56
N ILE A 64 -17.22 -6.39 13.12
CA ILE A 64 -16.14 -6.56 14.10
C ILE A 64 -14.76 -6.83 13.47
N ARG A 65 -14.71 -7.06 12.15
CA ARG A 65 -13.48 -7.46 11.46
C ARG A 65 -12.74 -6.23 10.95
N ARG A 66 -11.43 -6.18 11.22
CA ARG A 66 -10.50 -5.25 10.53
C ARG A 66 -9.92 -5.97 9.33
N LEU A 67 -10.02 -5.35 8.16
CA LEU A 67 -9.58 -5.86 6.88
C LEU A 67 -8.67 -4.85 6.20
N VAL A 68 -7.80 -5.33 5.32
CA VAL A 68 -6.84 -4.52 4.57
C VAL A 68 -7.14 -4.67 3.08
N PRO A 69 -7.61 -3.62 2.40
CA PRO A 69 -7.69 -3.62 0.94
C PRO A 69 -6.29 -3.78 0.34
N LYS A 70 -6.13 -4.49 -0.78
CA LYS A 70 -4.86 -4.58 -1.53
C LYS A 70 -4.22 -3.21 -1.72
N LEU A 71 -5.02 -2.20 -2.08
CA LEU A 71 -4.60 -0.81 -2.22
C LEU A 71 -3.99 -0.23 -0.93
N GLY A 72 -4.57 -0.53 0.23
CA GLY A 72 -4.06 -0.07 1.53
C GLY A 72 -2.71 -0.69 1.89
N LEU A 73 -2.52 -1.97 1.54
CA LEU A 73 -1.24 -2.66 1.70
C LEU A 73 -0.17 -2.11 0.74
N LEU A 74 -0.47 -1.96 -0.55
CA LEU A 74 0.46 -1.43 -1.54
C LEU A 74 0.96 -0.03 -1.16
N ASN A 75 0.05 0.86 -0.76
CA ASN A 75 0.42 2.20 -0.29
C ASN A 75 1.32 2.17 0.94
N TYR A 76 1.13 1.21 1.85
CA TYR A 76 2.01 1.03 3.00
C TYR A 76 3.41 0.56 2.57
N LEU A 77 3.51 -0.43 1.70
CA LEU A 77 4.79 -0.97 1.21
C LEU A 77 5.63 0.08 0.48
N TYR A 78 4.98 0.92 -0.32
CA TYR A 78 5.65 1.99 -1.08
C TYR A 78 5.80 3.30 -0.32
N LYS A 79 5.24 3.44 0.89
CA LYS A 79 5.29 4.69 1.67
C LYS A 79 6.72 5.21 1.82
N GLY A 80 7.65 4.35 2.22
CA GLY A 80 9.05 4.72 2.43
C GLY A 80 9.86 4.97 1.15
N ARG A 81 9.36 4.57 -0.03
CA ARG A 81 9.97 4.93 -1.33
C ARG A 81 9.52 6.32 -1.77
N ARG A 82 8.23 6.62 -1.65
CA ARG A 82 7.66 7.95 -1.97
C ARG A 82 8.24 9.07 -1.11
N GLU A 83 8.48 8.80 0.17
CA GLU A 83 9.14 9.77 1.07
C GLU A 83 10.58 10.08 0.63
N LYS A 84 11.32 9.08 0.13
CA LYS A 84 12.71 9.26 -0.35
C LYS A 84 12.81 9.96 -1.70
N GLU A 85 11.87 9.73 -2.61
CA GLU A 85 11.80 10.43 -3.90
C GLU A 85 11.40 11.90 -3.75
N GLY A 86 10.57 12.23 -2.74
CA GLY A 86 10.23 13.61 -2.41
C GLY A 86 11.41 14.42 -1.86
N ASP A 87 12.22 13.79 -1.00
CA ASP A 87 13.42 14.40 -0.40
C ASP A 87 14.55 14.58 -1.43
N ALA A 88 14.76 13.58 -2.31
CA ALA A 88 15.78 13.63 -3.35
C ALA A 88 15.54 14.71 -4.43
N ASN A 89 14.29 15.19 -4.59
CA ASN A 89 13.95 16.23 -5.55
C ASN A 89 14.07 17.66 -4.98
N GLU A 90 14.18 17.81 -3.65
CA GLU A 90 14.51 19.11 -3.02
C GLU A 90 16.02 19.37 -2.96
N GLU A 91 16.86 18.33 -2.96
CA GLU A 91 18.32 18.48 -2.80
C GLU A 91 19.15 18.57 -4.10
N ALA A 92 18.56 18.47 -5.30
CA ALA A 92 19.33 18.47 -6.55
C ALA A 92 18.75 19.41 -7.64
N PRO A 93 19.49 20.41 -8.16
CA PRO A 93 20.48 21.28 -7.52
C PRO A 93 20.35 22.77 -7.98
N LEU A 94 20.24 23.72 -7.05
CA LEU A 94 20.67 25.12 -7.29
C LEU A 94 22.22 25.17 -7.24
N ARG A 95 22.87 24.52 -8.21
CA ARG A 95 24.31 24.67 -8.48
C ARG A 95 24.54 24.81 -9.97
N GLN A 96 24.03 25.89 -10.55
CA GLN A 96 24.51 26.42 -11.82
C GLN A 96 24.11 27.89 -11.94
N ALA A 97 25.06 28.78 -11.64
CA ALA A 97 25.45 29.88 -12.51
C ALA A 97 26.71 30.52 -11.93
N LEU A 98 27.67 30.74 -12.82
CA LEU A 98 29.02 31.28 -12.61
C LEU A 98 29.04 32.67 -11.98
#